data_AF-A0A352IYM7-F1
#
_entry.id   AF-A0A352IYM7-F1
#
_cell.length_a   1.000
_cell.length_b   1.000
_cell.length_c   1.000
_cell.angle_alpha   90.00
_cell.angle_beta   90.00
_cell.angle_gamma   90.00
#
_symmetry.space_group_name_H-M   'P 1'
#
loop_
_entity.id
_entity.type
_entity.pdbx_description
1 polymer ?
#
loop_
_entity_poly.entity_id
_entity_poly.type
_entity_poly.pdbx_seq_one_letter_code
_entity_poly.pdbx_strand_id
1 'polypeptide(L)'
;MKTQAVMAVAFASTFAVATPATAQDRSDWPSNFTVGTASQGGTYFAYGSGWANFVAENLGVSGGAEITGGPVQNMALVHTGDLKFGLTTMGPARESMDGNS
;
A
#
# COMPACT_ATOMS: atom_id res chain seq x y z
N MET A 1 2.39 -10.84 -56.47
CA MET A 1 2.08 -11.91 -55.49
C MET A 1 3.06 -11.95 -54.32
N LYS A 2 4.38 -12.12 -54.53
CA LYS A 2 5.37 -12.18 -53.43
C LYS A 2 5.45 -10.92 -52.54
N THR A 3 5.34 -9.73 -53.12
CA THR A 3 5.35 -8.44 -52.38
C THR A 3 4.08 -8.20 -51.56
N GLN A 4 2.92 -8.67 -52.02
CA GLN A 4 1.66 -8.59 -51.27
C GLN A 4 1.66 -9.52 -50.06
N ALA A 5 2.27 -10.70 -50.18
CA ALA A 5 2.43 -11.63 -49.05
C ALA A 5 3.33 -11.04 -47.95
N VAL A 6 4.42 -10.34 -48.32
CA VAL A 6 5.32 -9.70 -47.35
C VAL A 6 4.64 -8.53 -46.63
N MET A 7 3.84 -7.71 -47.33
CA MET A 7 3.08 -6.64 -46.68
C MET A 7 1.98 -7.17 -45.74
N ALA A 8 1.31 -8.27 -46.10
CA ALA A 8 0.29 -8.88 -45.25
C ALA A 8 0.87 -9.46 -43.94
N VAL A 9 2.05 -10.10 -44.02
CA VAL A 9 2.74 -10.62 -42.83
C VAL A 9 3.24 -9.47 -41.94
N ALA A 10 3.77 -8.40 -42.53
CA ALA A 10 4.18 -7.21 -41.77
C ALA A 10 2.99 -6.55 -41.05
N PHE A 11 1.84 -6.41 -41.72
CA PHE A 11 0.63 -5.81 -41.12
C PHE A 11 0.03 -6.67 -40.00
N ALA A 12 0.07 -8.00 -40.13
CA ALA A 12 -0.37 -8.93 -39.09
C ALA A 12 0.58 -8.92 -37.86
N SER A 13 1.88 -8.73 -38.07
CA SER A 13 2.86 -8.68 -36.98
C SER A 13 2.70 -7.45 -36.08
N THR A 14 2.22 -6.31 -36.63
CA THR A 14 1.98 -5.09 -35.84
C THR A 14 0.80 -5.23 -34.87
N PHE A 15 -0.20 -6.06 -35.20
CA PHE A 15 -1.34 -6.34 -34.31
C PHE A 15 -0.99 -7.33 -33.19
N ALA A 16 -0.02 -8.22 -33.41
CA ALA A 16 0.37 -9.23 -32.41
C ALA A 16 1.12 -8.63 -31.20
N VAL A 17 1.71 -7.44 -31.34
CA VAL A 17 2.41 -6.72 -30.25
C VAL A 17 1.49 -5.73 -29.52
N ALA A 18 0.31 -5.44 -30.09
CA ALA A 18 -0.72 -4.61 -29.48
C ALA A 18 -1.64 -5.45 -28.57
N THR A 19 -1.07 -6.19 -27.62
CA THR A 19 -1.88 -6.70 -26.50
C THR A 19 -2.38 -5.49 -25.71
N PRO A 20 -3.70 -5.29 -25.55
CA PRO A 20 -4.19 -4.25 -24.65
C PRO A 20 -3.59 -4.53 -23.28
N ALA A 21 -2.96 -3.52 -22.67
CA ALA A 21 -2.54 -3.61 -21.30
C ALA A 21 -3.79 -3.93 -20.46
N THR A 22 -3.92 -5.17 -20.02
CA THR A 22 -4.98 -5.60 -19.12
C THR A 22 -4.89 -4.70 -17.89
N ALA A 23 -5.93 -3.90 -17.64
CA ALA A 23 -6.03 -3.14 -16.41
C ALA A 23 -5.85 -4.11 -15.23
N GLN A 24 -5.04 -3.74 -14.23
CA GLN A 24 -4.89 -4.56 -13.03
C GLN A 24 -6.27 -4.81 -12.42
N ASP A 25 -6.59 -6.08 -12.17
CA ASP A 25 -7.73 -6.43 -11.33
C ASP A 25 -7.50 -5.88 -9.92
N ARG A 26 -8.42 -5.01 -9.48
CA ARG A 26 -8.40 -4.36 -8.16
C ARG A 26 -9.60 -4.78 -7.31
N SER A 27 -10.33 -5.82 -7.72
CA SER A 27 -11.52 -6.28 -7.00
C SER A 27 -11.23 -6.69 -5.55
N ASP A 28 -10.04 -7.24 -5.29
CA ASP A 28 -9.60 -7.65 -3.95
C ASP A 28 -8.85 -6.55 -3.16
N TRP A 29 -8.79 -5.32 -3.67
CA TRP A 29 -8.10 -4.25 -2.95
C TRP A 29 -8.90 -3.78 -1.74
N PRO A 30 -8.22 -3.33 -0.67
CA PRO A 30 -8.89 -2.83 0.50
C PRO A 30 -9.67 -1.55 0.19
N SER A 31 -10.93 -1.49 0.64
CA SER A 31 -11.78 -0.30 0.55
C SER A 31 -11.51 0.71 1.68
N ASN A 32 -10.75 0.31 2.69
CA ASN A 32 -10.32 1.14 3.80
C ASN A 32 -8.96 0.70 4.37
N PHE A 33 -8.32 1.58 5.13
CA PHE A 33 -7.10 1.26 5.87
C PHE A 33 -7.05 2.00 7.20
N THR A 34 -6.24 1.48 8.12
CA THR A 34 -5.90 2.15 9.38
C THR A 34 -4.40 2.13 9.61
N VAL A 35 -3.91 3.07 10.42
CA VAL A 35 -2.51 3.14 10.87
C VAL A 35 -2.43 3.17 12.37
N GLY A 36 -1.66 2.24 12.94
CA GLY A 36 -1.36 2.22 14.37
C GLY A 36 -0.55 3.45 14.78
N THR A 37 -1.04 4.16 15.80
CA THR A 37 -0.43 5.43 16.26
C THR A 37 0.08 5.32 17.70
N ALA A 38 -0.42 6.12 18.62
CA ALA A 38 -0.13 6.09 20.05
C ALA A 38 -1.35 6.66 20.79
N SER A 39 -1.18 7.16 22.02
CA SER A 39 -2.24 7.83 22.76
C SER A 39 -2.84 9.02 21.99
N GLN A 40 -4.13 9.26 22.21
CA GLN A 40 -4.81 10.44 21.68
C GLN A 40 -4.08 11.72 22.10
N GLY A 41 -3.88 12.64 21.15
CA GLY A 41 -3.13 13.88 21.38
C GLY A 41 -1.60 13.73 21.35
N GLY A 42 -1.06 12.50 21.26
CA GLY A 42 0.35 12.26 21.06
C GLY A 42 0.81 12.58 19.62
N THR A 43 2.14 12.67 19.43
CA THR A 43 2.73 12.99 18.11
C THR A 43 2.33 11.99 17.03
N TYR A 44 2.32 10.69 17.33
CA TYR A 44 1.90 9.67 16.36
C TYR A 44 0.43 9.79 16.00
N PHE A 45 -0.43 10.15 16.96
CA PHE A 45 -1.84 10.34 16.66
C PHE A 45 -2.03 11.53 15.70
N ALA A 46 -1.42 12.68 15.99
CA ALA A 46 -1.51 13.86 15.12
C ALA A 46 -0.91 13.60 13.73
N TYR A 47 0.31 13.04 13.68
CA TYR A 47 1.00 12.78 12.42
C TYR A 47 0.33 11.68 11.60
N GLY A 48 -0.03 10.56 12.25
CA GLY A 48 -0.72 9.44 11.62
C GLY A 48 -2.09 9.81 11.09
N SER A 49 -2.84 10.66 11.80
CA SER A 49 -4.13 11.18 11.31
C SER A 49 -3.95 12.03 10.05
N GLY A 50 -2.95 12.93 10.04
CA GLY A 50 -2.64 13.75 8.87
C GLY A 50 -2.21 12.91 7.67
N TRP A 51 -1.34 11.92 7.88
CA TRP A 51 -0.91 10.99 6.85
C TRP A 51 -2.07 10.15 6.30
N ALA A 52 -2.93 9.60 7.18
CA ALA A 52 -4.08 8.80 6.77
C ALA A 52 -5.07 9.62 5.95
N ASN A 53 -5.36 10.86 6.35
CA ASN A 53 -6.21 11.76 5.57
C ASN A 53 -5.62 12.05 4.19
N PHE A 54 -4.32 12.39 4.11
CA PHE A 54 -3.65 12.66 2.84
C PHE A 54 -3.69 11.44 1.89
N VAL A 55 -3.42 10.24 2.41
CA VAL A 55 -3.48 9.01 1.61
C VAL A 55 -4.91 8.71 1.17
N ALA A 56 -5.89 8.89 2.05
CA ALA A 56 -7.31 8.70 1.73
C ALA A 56 -7.78 9.61 0.60
N GLU A 57 -7.41 10.90 0.63
CA GLU A 57 -7.74 11.87 -0.41
C GLU A 57 -7.15 11.50 -1.78
N ASN A 58 -5.92 11.00 -1.81
CA ASN A 58 -5.24 10.66 -3.07
C ASN A 58 -5.70 9.33 -3.67
N LEU A 59 -6.09 8.38 -2.81
CA LEU A 59 -6.46 7.03 -3.25
C LEU A 59 -7.98 6.84 -3.38
N GLY A 60 -8.79 7.76 -2.83
CA GLY A 60 -10.25 7.63 -2.82
C GLY A 60 -10.76 6.48 -1.94
N VAL A 61 -9.96 6.04 -0.96
CA VAL A 61 -10.32 4.99 0.01
C VAL A 61 -10.36 5.57 1.41
N SER A 62 -11.21 5.05 2.29
CA SER A 62 -11.31 5.56 3.66
C SER A 62 -10.06 5.21 4.47
N GLY A 63 -9.49 6.19 5.18
CA GLY A 63 -8.28 6.03 5.99
C GLY A 63 -8.44 6.63 7.38
N GLY A 64 -7.83 6.01 8.40
CA GLY A 64 -7.91 6.52 9.76
C GLY A 64 -6.72 6.17 10.64
N ALA A 65 -6.55 6.95 11.72
CA ALA A 65 -5.61 6.63 12.79
C ALA A 65 -6.25 5.66 13.80
N GLU A 66 -5.53 4.60 14.13
CA GLU A 66 -5.85 3.66 15.20
C GLU A 66 -5.07 4.06 16.46
N ILE A 67 -5.77 4.28 17.57
CA ILE A 67 -5.13 4.57 18.86
C ILE A 67 -4.57 3.27 19.42
N THR A 68 -3.27 3.27 19.73
CA THR A 68 -2.57 2.12 20.29
C THR A 68 -1.72 2.54 21.49
N GLY A 69 -1.09 1.56 22.14
CA GLY A 69 -0.08 1.76 23.18
C GLY A 69 1.27 2.29 22.68
N GLY A 70 1.44 2.49 21.36
CA GLY A 70 2.63 3.11 20.78
C GLY A 70 3.53 2.14 19.98
N PRO A 71 4.82 2.48 19.78
CA PRO A 71 5.70 1.84 18.81
C PRO A 71 5.80 0.31 18.93
N VAL A 72 6.01 -0.23 20.14
CA VAL A 72 6.17 -1.68 20.34
C VAL A 72 4.88 -2.43 20.01
N GLN A 73 3.73 -1.90 20.43
CA GLN A 73 2.43 -2.49 20.07
C GLN A 73 2.17 -2.38 18.56
N ASN A 74 2.51 -1.26 17.92
CA ASN A 74 2.36 -1.11 16.47
C ASN A 74 3.19 -2.13 15.71
N MET A 75 4.43 -2.38 16.13
CA MET A 75 5.29 -3.40 15.54
C MET A 75 4.67 -4.80 15.67
N ALA A 76 4.13 -5.13 16.84
CA ALA A 76 3.44 -6.40 17.06
C ALA A 76 2.20 -6.54 16.15
N LEU A 77 1.32 -5.54 16.11
CA LEU A 77 0.10 -5.56 15.30
C LEU A 77 0.38 -5.63 13.79
N VAL A 78 1.45 -4.98 13.32
CA VAL A 78 1.88 -5.10 11.93
C VAL A 78 2.46 -6.49 11.66
N HIS A 79 3.24 -7.04 12.60
CA HIS A 79 3.82 -8.37 12.47
C HIS A 79 2.76 -9.49 12.43
N THR A 80 1.71 -9.39 13.25
CA THR A 80 0.58 -10.33 13.25
C THR A 80 -0.38 -10.12 12.09
N GLY A 81 -0.30 -8.97 11.40
CA GLY A 81 -1.16 -8.61 10.29
C GLY A 81 -2.51 -8.01 10.69
N ASP A 82 -2.73 -7.77 11.99
CA ASP A 82 -3.91 -7.10 12.56
C ASP A 82 -4.00 -5.64 12.10
N LEU A 83 -2.85 -4.98 11.92
CA LEU A 83 -2.74 -3.69 11.24
C LEU A 83 -1.86 -3.80 10.00
N LYS A 84 -2.20 -3.02 8.97
CA LYS A 84 -1.38 -2.94 7.75
C LYS A 84 -0.28 -1.88 7.84
N PHE A 85 -0.47 -0.88 8.70
CA PHE A 85 0.47 0.20 8.93
C PHE A 85 0.58 0.48 10.43
N GLY A 86 1.76 0.91 10.87
CA GLY A 86 2.02 1.30 12.25
C GLY A 86 3.21 2.24 12.32
N LEU A 87 3.11 3.28 13.15
CA LEU A 87 4.19 4.24 13.37
C LEU A 87 5.19 3.71 14.40
N THR A 88 6.48 3.93 14.14
CA THR A 88 7.56 3.55 15.06
C THR A 88 8.77 4.46 14.86
N THR A 89 9.65 4.54 15.86
CA THR A 89 10.98 5.15 15.75
C THR A 89 12.01 4.04 15.66
N MET A 90 13.23 4.39 15.21
CA MET A 90 14.26 3.39 14.93
C MET A 90 14.68 2.55 16.14
N GLY A 91 14.65 3.10 17.36
CA GLY A 91 14.98 2.37 18.60
C GLY A 91 13.98 1.25 18.88
N PRO A 92 12.69 1.57 19.14
CA PRO A 92 11.66 0.57 19.37
C PRO A 92 11.46 -0.40 18.21
N ALA A 93 11.64 0.05 16.96
CA ALA A 93 11.62 -0.84 15.79
C ALA A 93 12.71 -1.92 15.88
N ARG A 94 13.94 -1.52 16.22
CA ARG A 94 15.06 -2.45 16.41
C ARG A 94 14.82 -3.39 17.58
N GLU A 95 14.43 -2.86 18.74
CA GLU A 95 14.12 -3.66 19.93
C GLU A 95 13.04 -4.70 19.62
N SER A 96 11.95 -4.31 18.94
CA SER A 96 10.87 -5.22 18.55
C SER A 96 11.34 -6.31 17.59
N MET A 97 12.20 -5.99 16.61
CA MET A 97 12.75 -6.96 15.66
C MET A 97 13.70 -7.95 16.34
N ASP A 98 14.46 -7.48 17.34
CA ASP A 98 15.37 -8.30 18.14
C ASP A 98 14.62 -9.12 19.21
N GLY A 99 13.31 -8.96 19.34
CA GLY A 99 12.47 -9.66 20.33
C GLY A 99 12.53 -9.06 21.75
N ASN A 100 12.96 -7.81 21.88
CA ASN A 100 13.05 -7.05 23.12
C ASN A 100 11.88 -6.07 23.27
N SER A 101 11.75 -5.42 24.43
CA SER A 101 10.72 -4.41 24.72
C SER A 101 11.23 -3.28 25.60
#